data_AF-A0A937XGJ7-F1
#
_entry.id   AF-A0A937XGJ7-F1
#
_cell.length_a   1.000
_cell.length_b   1.000
_cell.length_c   1.000
_cell.angle_alpha   90.00
_cell.angle_beta   90.00
_cell.angle_gamma   90.00
#
_symmetry.space_group_name_H-M   'P 1'
#
loop_
_entity.id
_entity.type
_entity.pdbx_description
1 polymer ?
#
loop_
_entity_poly.entity_id
_entity_poly.type
_entity_poly.pdbx_seq_one_letter_code
_entity_poly.pdbx_strand_id
1 'polypeptide(L)'
;MAQGSKSRMIIWAIVGVLVVVAVVMLISKPKDMGKPVDADQLTRSYARLFERLEKKTATVQSEYPGAPAEQMQKINEGVALGRAILGRVPGLTEQKDLVAKRDSLKEVYVTAIRSLKAITGQDEEAPEGGK
;
A
#
# COMPACT_ATOMS: atom_id res chain seq x y z
N MET A 1 -10.09 -28.96 -20.33
CA MET A 1 -10.78 -27.65 -20.47
C MET A 1 -10.28 -26.70 -19.39
N ALA A 2 -9.75 -25.54 -19.80
CA ALA A 2 -9.48 -24.30 -19.06
C ALA A 2 -8.83 -24.34 -17.65
N GLN A 3 -7.52 -24.65 -17.59
CA GLN A 3 -6.64 -24.33 -16.44
C GLN A 3 -5.59 -23.27 -16.83
N GLY A 4 -6.00 -22.26 -17.62
CA GLY A 4 -5.09 -21.23 -18.16
C GLY A 4 -5.37 -19.80 -17.68
N SER A 5 -6.53 -19.53 -17.07
CA SER A 5 -6.95 -18.16 -16.74
C SER A 5 -6.70 -17.74 -15.29
N LYS A 6 -6.75 -18.66 -14.32
CA LYS A 6 -6.62 -18.32 -12.89
C LYS A 6 -5.19 -17.93 -12.49
N SER A 7 -4.19 -18.65 -13.00
CA SER A 7 -2.78 -18.34 -12.72
C SER A 7 -2.34 -16.99 -13.27
N ARG A 8 -2.89 -16.56 -14.42
CA ARG A 8 -2.59 -15.23 -14.97
C ARG A 8 -3.17 -14.12 -14.08
N MET A 9 -4.40 -14.27 -13.58
CA MET A 9 -5.04 -13.25 -12.75
C MET A 9 -4.28 -13.01 -11.43
N ILE A 10 -3.78 -14.09 -10.80
CA ILE A 10 -2.94 -14.02 -9.59
C ILE A 10 -1.59 -13.34 -9.90
N ILE A 11 -0.96 -13.66 -11.03
CA ILE A 11 0.30 -13.00 -11.46
C ILE A 11 0.10 -11.50 -11.67
N TRP A 12 -1.00 -11.07 -12.29
CA TRP A 12 -1.31 -9.64 -12.46
C TRP A 12 -1.57 -8.94 -11.12
N ALA A 13 -2.21 -9.62 -10.16
CA ALA A 13 -2.39 -9.10 -8.82
C ALA A 13 -1.05 -8.94 -8.08
N ILE A 14 -0.16 -9.93 -8.17
CA ILE A 14 1.21 -9.92 -7.59
C ILE A 14 2.05 -8.81 -8.20
N VAL A 15 2.10 -8.72 -9.53
CA VAL A 15 2.84 -7.66 -10.25
C VAL A 15 2.30 -6.28 -9.84
N GLY A 16 0.99 -6.13 -9.68
CA GLY A 16 0.39 -4.90 -9.17
C GLY A 16 0.82 -4.56 -7.74
N VAL A 17 1.00 -5.53 -6.84
CA VAL A 17 1.54 -5.28 -5.49
C VAL A 17 3.01 -4.92 -5.56
N LEU A 18 3.82 -5.68 -6.31
CA LEU A 18 5.26 -5.47 -6.45
C LEU A 18 5.59 -4.10 -7.04
N VAL A 19 4.87 -3.66 -8.07
CA VAL A 19 5.03 -2.32 -8.66
C VAL A 19 4.73 -1.25 -7.61
N VAL A 20 3.73 -1.46 -6.76
CA VAL A 20 3.39 -0.46 -5.74
C VAL A 20 4.41 -0.44 -4.60
N VAL A 21 4.92 -1.60 -4.18
CA VAL A 21 6.04 -1.69 -3.22
C VAL A 21 7.30 -1.04 -3.80
N ALA A 22 7.60 -1.25 -5.09
CA ALA A 22 8.72 -0.61 -5.78
C ALA A 22 8.57 0.92 -5.84
N VAL A 23 7.34 1.42 -6.06
CA VAL A 23 7.05 2.87 -5.98
C VAL A 23 7.29 3.39 -4.56
N VAL A 24 6.82 2.70 -3.52
CA VAL A 24 7.08 3.08 -2.12
C VAL A 24 8.58 3.05 -1.79
N MET A 25 9.33 2.07 -2.30
CA MET A 25 10.79 1.99 -2.15
C MET A 25 11.53 3.10 -2.91
N LEU A 26 11.07 3.48 -4.11
CA LEU A 26 11.64 4.58 -4.87
C LEU A 26 11.44 5.93 -4.15
N ILE A 27 10.28 6.14 -3.51
CA ILE A 27 10.02 7.32 -2.68
C ILE A 27 10.86 7.27 -1.38
N SER A 28 11.31 6.08 -0.95
CA SER A 28 12.08 5.86 0.28
C SER A 28 13.59 5.87 0.09
N LYS A 29 14.12 6.16 -1.11
CA LYS A 29 15.58 6.25 -1.28
C LYS A 29 16.13 7.37 -0.38
N PRO A 30 17.09 7.08 0.52
CA PRO A 30 17.65 8.06 1.47
C PRO A 30 18.49 9.17 0.80
N LYS A 31 18.58 9.18 -0.54
CA LYS A 31 19.34 10.17 -1.32
C LYS A 31 18.57 11.47 -1.59
N ASP A 32 17.31 11.57 -1.15
CA ASP A 32 16.43 12.73 -1.35
C ASP A 32 16.12 13.50 -0.04
N MET A 33 16.96 13.38 1.00
CA MET A 33 16.79 14.15 2.26
C MET A 33 16.91 15.67 2.11
N GLY A 34 17.21 16.20 0.92
CA GLY A 34 17.29 17.63 0.63
C GLY A 34 16.14 18.20 -0.19
N LYS A 35 15.18 17.38 -0.67
CA LYS A 35 14.07 17.91 -1.47
C LYS A 35 12.86 18.22 -0.59
N PRO A 36 12.25 19.42 -0.73
CA PRO A 36 11.03 19.74 -0.03
C PRO A 36 9.94 18.73 -0.38
N VAL A 37 9.23 18.24 0.64
CA VAL A 37 8.02 17.44 0.44
C VAL A 37 6.97 18.36 -0.14
N ASP A 38 6.47 18.01 -1.32
CA ASP A 38 5.38 18.74 -1.96
C ASP A 38 4.05 18.16 -1.49
N ALA A 39 3.23 18.97 -0.81
CA ALA A 39 1.97 18.55 -0.20
C ALA A 39 0.98 18.02 -1.26
N ASP A 40 0.97 18.63 -2.44
CA ASP A 40 0.11 18.26 -3.56
C ASP A 40 0.53 16.90 -4.14
N GLN A 41 1.83 16.73 -4.38
CA GLN A 41 2.41 15.48 -4.85
C GLN A 41 2.20 14.34 -3.84
N LEU A 42 2.39 14.62 -2.54
CA LEU A 42 2.16 13.65 -1.47
C LEU A 42 0.70 13.21 -1.46
N THR A 43 -0.22 14.19 -1.50
CA THR A 43 -1.67 13.95 -1.49
C THR A 43 -2.08 13.10 -2.70
N ARG A 44 -1.68 13.48 -3.91
CA ARG A 44 -2.02 12.74 -5.14
C ARG A 44 -1.39 11.35 -5.19
N SER A 45 -0.18 11.19 -4.68
CA SER A 45 0.51 9.90 -4.68
C SER A 45 -0.18 8.94 -3.73
N TYR A 46 -0.40 9.34 -2.48
CA TYR A 46 -1.04 8.47 -1.49
C TYR A 46 -2.54 8.29 -1.75
N ALA A 47 -3.25 9.28 -2.30
CA ALA A 47 -4.65 9.08 -2.73
C ALA A 47 -4.77 7.94 -3.74
N ARG A 48 -3.87 7.89 -4.73
CA ARG A 48 -3.81 6.77 -5.70
C ARG A 48 -3.41 5.45 -5.05
N LEU A 49 -2.50 5.46 -4.07
CA LEU A 49 -2.13 4.26 -3.32
C LEU A 49 -3.31 3.70 -2.53
N PHE A 50 -4.04 4.53 -1.78
CA PHE A 50 -5.20 4.10 -1.02
C PHE A 50 -6.38 3.70 -1.89
N GLU A 51 -6.59 4.34 -3.05
CA GLU A 51 -7.60 3.88 -4.02
C GLU A 51 -7.26 2.49 -4.59
N ARG A 52 -5.98 2.24 -4.93
CA ARG A 52 -5.53 0.92 -5.39
C ARG A 52 -5.64 -0.13 -4.28
N LEU A 53 -5.34 0.25 -3.04
CA LEU A 53 -5.49 -0.63 -1.89
C LEU A 53 -6.95 -1.01 -1.69
N GLU A 54 -7.87 -0.04 -1.70
CA GLU A 54 -9.32 -0.26 -1.59
C GLU A 54 -9.84 -1.19 -2.70
N LYS A 55 -9.45 -0.96 -3.96
CA LYS A 55 -9.78 -1.85 -5.09
C LYS A 55 -9.25 -3.27 -4.87
N LYS A 56 -7.99 -3.41 -4.43
CA LYS A 56 -7.40 -4.72 -4.10
C LYS A 56 -8.13 -5.40 -2.95
N THR A 57 -8.54 -4.67 -1.90
CA THR A 57 -9.31 -5.22 -0.79
C THR A 57 -10.66 -5.76 -1.27
N ALA A 58 -11.36 -5.03 -2.13
CA ALA A 58 -12.62 -5.50 -2.71
C ALA A 58 -12.42 -6.77 -3.57
N THR A 59 -11.35 -6.80 -4.37
CA THR A 59 -10.97 -8.01 -5.13
C THR A 59 -10.68 -9.18 -4.18
N VAL A 60 -9.89 -8.97 -3.14
CA VAL A 60 -9.56 -10.01 -2.14
C VAL A 60 -10.83 -10.48 -1.41
N GLN A 61 -11.76 -9.59 -1.07
CA GLN A 61 -13.03 -9.99 -0.45
C GLN A 61 -13.86 -10.91 -1.35
N SER A 62 -13.86 -10.63 -2.65
CA SER A 62 -14.57 -11.42 -3.64
C SER A 62 -13.89 -12.76 -3.94
N GLU A 63 -12.56 -12.79 -3.98
CA GLU A 63 -11.78 -14.00 -4.30
C GLU A 63 -11.54 -14.89 -3.08
N TYR A 64 -11.51 -14.31 -1.87
CA TYR A 64 -11.28 -14.97 -0.59
C TYR A 64 -12.43 -14.69 0.39
N PRO A 65 -13.62 -15.30 0.19
CA PRO A 65 -14.78 -15.08 1.06
C PRO A 65 -14.58 -15.56 2.52
N GLY A 66 -13.52 -16.36 2.77
CA GLY A 66 -13.08 -16.78 4.11
C GLY A 66 -11.95 -15.93 4.69
N ALA A 67 -11.64 -14.77 4.09
CA ALA A 67 -10.61 -13.87 4.59
C ALA A 67 -10.87 -13.49 6.06
N PRO A 68 -9.86 -13.52 6.94
CA PRO A 68 -10.02 -13.15 8.35
C PRO A 68 -10.62 -11.75 8.48
N ALA A 69 -11.77 -11.65 9.15
CA ALA A 69 -12.47 -10.38 9.33
C ALA A 69 -11.57 -9.31 9.98
N GLU A 70 -10.71 -9.71 10.94
CA GLU A 70 -9.72 -8.83 11.56
C GLU A 70 -8.72 -8.22 10.55
N GLN A 71 -8.23 -9.02 9.60
CA GLN A 71 -7.28 -8.51 8.59
C GLN A 71 -7.99 -7.59 7.60
N MET A 72 -9.21 -7.93 7.19
CA MET A 72 -10.03 -7.08 6.31
C MET A 72 -10.39 -5.75 7.00
N GLN A 73 -10.71 -5.81 8.29
CA GLN A 73 -10.97 -4.63 9.11
C GLN A 73 -9.73 -3.75 9.20
N LYS A 74 -8.56 -4.30 9.51
CA LYS A 74 -7.27 -3.56 9.55
C LYS A 74 -6.96 -2.85 8.23
N ILE A 75 -7.25 -3.48 7.10
CA ILE A 75 -7.05 -2.85 5.78
C ILE A 75 -8.01 -1.68 5.58
N ASN A 76 -9.30 -1.87 5.89
CA ASN A 76 -10.32 -0.83 5.76
C ASN A 76 -10.04 0.35 6.71
N GLU A 77 -9.65 0.08 7.96
CA GLU A 77 -9.22 1.09 8.92
C GLU A 77 -7.98 1.84 8.41
N GLY A 78 -7.01 1.12 7.85
CA GLY A 78 -5.84 1.74 7.23
C GLY A 78 -6.19 2.67 6.06
N VAL A 79 -7.12 2.27 5.19
CA VAL A 79 -7.59 3.14 4.10
C VAL A 79 -8.31 4.38 4.64
N ALA A 80 -9.18 4.22 5.64
CA ALA A 80 -9.91 5.32 6.26
C ALA A 80 -8.97 6.30 6.96
N LEU A 81 -8.03 5.80 7.76
CA LEU A 81 -6.99 6.60 8.42
C LEU A 81 -6.09 7.31 7.40
N GLY A 82 -5.68 6.60 6.34
CA GLY A 82 -4.92 7.16 5.25
C GLY A 82 -5.61 8.34 4.58
N ARG A 83 -6.89 8.21 4.24
CA ARG A 83 -7.71 9.30 3.68
C ARG A 83 -7.88 10.45 4.67
N ALA A 84 -8.09 10.17 5.95
CA ALA A 84 -8.20 11.21 6.98
C ALA A 84 -6.90 12.01 7.13
N ILE A 85 -5.74 11.34 7.07
CA ILE A 85 -4.43 12.00 7.08
C ILE A 85 -4.26 12.85 5.82
N LEU A 86 -4.59 12.30 4.64
CA LEU A 86 -4.51 13.03 3.36
C LEU A 86 -5.36 14.29 3.35
N GLY A 87 -6.57 14.26 3.91
CA GLY A 87 -7.43 15.43 4.01
C GLY A 87 -6.82 16.60 4.80
N ARG A 88 -5.81 16.32 5.64
CA ARG A 88 -5.10 17.34 6.44
C ARG A 88 -3.81 17.83 5.79
N VAL A 89 -3.28 17.12 4.79
CA VAL A 89 -2.01 17.45 4.12
C VAL A 89 -2.04 18.81 3.38
N PRO A 90 -3.09 19.16 2.62
CA PRO A 90 -3.15 20.44 1.90
C PRO A 90 -3.10 21.69 2.78
N GLY A 91 -3.42 21.56 4.08
CA GLY A 91 -3.34 22.64 5.05
C GLY A 91 -1.98 22.81 5.71
N LEU A 92 -0.98 21.99 5.36
CA LEU A 92 0.35 22.02 5.98
C LEU A 92 1.34 22.80 5.12
N THR A 93 1.99 23.78 5.74
CA THR A 93 3.04 24.60 5.12
C THR A 93 4.43 24.26 5.66
N GLU A 94 4.50 23.70 6.87
CA GLU A 94 5.76 23.31 7.50
C GLU A 94 6.27 21.95 6.97
N GLN A 95 7.53 21.93 6.53
CA GLN A 95 8.17 20.72 6.01
C GLN A 95 8.25 19.59 7.05
N LYS A 96 8.45 19.94 8.33
CA LYS A 96 8.49 18.96 9.42
C LYS A 96 7.15 18.22 9.55
N ASP A 97 6.03 18.94 9.44
CA ASP A 97 4.70 18.34 9.49
C ASP A 97 4.40 17.51 8.25
N LEU A 98 4.79 18.00 7.06
CA LEU A 98 4.63 17.23 5.82
C LEU A 98 5.41 15.92 5.86
N VAL A 99 6.65 15.94 6.37
CA VAL A 99 7.47 14.74 6.59
C VAL A 99 6.80 13.80 7.59
N ALA A 100 6.33 14.32 8.73
CA ALA A 100 5.62 13.51 9.73
C ALA A 100 4.36 12.86 9.15
N LYS A 101 3.55 13.59 8.38
CA LYS A 101 2.37 13.03 7.72
C LYS A 101 2.72 12.02 6.64
N ARG A 102 3.76 12.26 5.84
CA ARG A 102 4.28 11.27 4.88
C ARG A 102 4.64 9.97 5.60
N ASP A 103 5.35 10.06 6.72
CA ASP A 103 5.79 8.88 7.46
C ASP A 103 4.61 8.14 8.10
N SER A 104 3.61 8.87 8.63
CA SER A 104 2.35 8.26 9.08
C SER A 104 1.59 7.59 7.92
N LEU A 105 1.46 8.25 6.77
CA LEU A 105 0.80 7.67 5.58
C LEU A 105 1.51 6.40 5.12
N LYS A 106 2.85 6.40 5.13
CA LYS A 106 3.67 5.25 4.80
C LYS A 106 3.41 4.09 5.75
N GLU A 107 3.43 4.35 7.05
CA GLU A 107 3.21 3.33 8.08
C GLU A 107 1.82 2.69 7.96
N VAL A 108 0.79 3.52 7.80
CA VAL A 108 -0.60 3.07 7.59
C VAL A 108 -0.70 2.22 6.33
N TYR A 109 -0.12 2.68 5.21
CA TYR A 109 -0.14 1.95 3.94
C TYR A 109 0.59 0.61 4.02
N VAL A 110 1.79 0.58 4.62
CA VAL A 110 2.59 -0.64 4.79
C VAL A 110 1.88 -1.65 5.68
N THR A 111 1.24 -1.20 6.76
CA THR A 111 0.48 -2.05 7.68
C THR A 111 -0.70 -2.69 6.95
N ALA A 112 -1.46 -1.90 6.18
CA ALA A 112 -2.58 -2.43 5.41
C ALA A 112 -2.13 -3.41 4.31
N ILE A 113 -1.01 -3.15 3.63
CA ILE A 113 -0.44 -4.10 2.66
C ILE A 113 0.01 -5.40 3.35
N ARG A 114 0.60 -5.32 4.55
CA ARG A 114 0.98 -6.51 5.33
C ARG A 114 -0.24 -7.35 5.67
N SER A 115 -1.33 -6.73 6.11
CA SER A 115 -2.61 -7.42 6.33
C SER A 115 -3.14 -8.05 5.05
N LEU A 116 -3.08 -7.34 3.92
CA LEU A 116 -3.53 -7.88 2.63
C LEU A 116 -2.69 -9.09 2.19
N LYS A 117 -1.37 -9.06 2.39
CA LYS A 117 -0.48 -10.19 2.11
C LYS A 117 -0.79 -11.42 2.97
N ALA A 118 -1.07 -11.19 4.26
CA ALA A 118 -1.43 -12.26 5.17
C ALA A 118 -2.77 -12.94 4.81
N ILE A 119 -3.68 -12.23 4.13
CA ILE A 119 -4.93 -12.83 3.59
C ILE A 119 -4.65 -13.63 2.32
N THR A 120 -3.84 -13.09 1.41
CA THR A 120 -3.58 -13.72 0.11
C THR A 120 -2.54 -14.83 0.16
N GLY A 121 -1.92 -15.07 1.32
CA GLY A 121 -0.86 -16.07 1.49
C GLY A 121 0.44 -15.70 0.77
N GLN A 122 0.68 -14.41 0.50
CA GLN A 122 1.94 -13.92 -0.12
C GLN A 122 3.06 -13.78 0.92
N ASP A 123 3.32 -14.84 1.67
CA ASP A 123 4.44 -15.00 2.61
C ASP A 123 5.49 -15.94 2.00
N GLU A 124 6.09 -15.53 0.87
CA GLU A 124 7.30 -16.09 0.23
C GLU A 124 7.69 -15.06 -0.85
N GLU A 125 8.88 -14.47 -0.96
CA GLU A 125 10.23 -14.85 -0.54
C GLU A 125 10.91 -13.65 0.16
N ALA A 126 11.46 -13.87 1.36
CA ALA A 126 12.71 -13.21 1.68
C ALA A 126 13.76 -13.83 0.74
N PRO A 127 14.61 -13.06 0.04
CA PRO A 127 15.71 -13.67 -0.71
C PRO A 127 16.53 -14.46 0.28
N GLU A 128 16.59 -15.78 0.08
CA GLU A 128 17.56 -16.64 0.73
C GLU A 128 18.92 -15.98 0.54
N GLY A 129 19.44 -15.44 1.64
CA GLY A 129 20.83 -15.05 1.76
C GLY A 129 21.63 -16.33 1.69
N GLY A 130 22.03 -16.69 0.47
CA GLY A 130 22.96 -17.77 0.23
C GLY A 130 24.22 -17.58 1.07
N LYS A 131 24.64 -18.68 1.67
CA LYS A 131 26.00 -19.23 1.64
C LYS A 131 25.98 -20.63 2.23
#